data_AF-A0A1B3Z858-F1
#
_entry.id   AF-A0A1B3Z858-F1
#
_cell.length_a   1.000
_cell.length_b   1.000
_cell.length_c   1.000
_cell.angle_alpha   90.00
_cell.angle_beta   90.00
_cell.angle_gamma   90.00
#
_symmetry.space_group_name_H-M   'P 1'
#
loop_
_entity.id
_entity.type
_entity.pdbx_description
1 polymer ?
#
loop_
_entity_poly.entity_id
_entity_poly.type
_entity_poly.pdbx_seq_one_letter_code
_entity_poly.pdbx_strand_id
1 'polypeptide(L)'
;MPGCAHRIVEVPVEKQVPVAVPVKDPAPGELIRCADRPQGLPESKDMLAQIPTPVRAAIIRIARAFAANAAQLDRLINWEAPGTCPAGKAAAK
;
A
#
# COMPACT_ATOMS: atom_id res chain seq x y z
N MET A 1 -7.30 -31.89 37.28
CA MET A 1 -7.45 -30.42 37.24
C MET A 1 -8.80 -30.10 36.64
N PRO A 2 -9.72 -29.39 37.32
CA PRO A 2 -11.00 -29.04 36.72
C PRO A 2 -10.78 -27.88 35.74
N GLY A 3 -11.17 -28.07 34.49
CA GLY A 3 -11.03 -27.07 33.43
C GLY A 3 -12.00 -25.90 33.65
N CYS A 4 -11.53 -24.67 33.41
CA CYS A 4 -12.37 -23.48 33.45
C CYS A 4 -13.39 -23.54 32.31
N ALA A 5 -14.66 -23.72 32.65
CA ALA A 5 -15.75 -23.51 31.71
C ALA A 5 -15.89 -22.00 31.47
N HIS A 6 -15.59 -21.54 30.25
CA HIS A 6 -15.93 -20.18 29.84
C HIS A 6 -17.45 -20.03 29.83
N ARG A 7 -18.00 -19.31 30.80
CA ARG A 7 -19.38 -18.84 30.75
C ARG A 7 -19.43 -17.76 29.67
N ILE A 8 -20.09 -18.06 28.55
CA ILE A 8 -20.49 -17.05 27.57
C ILE A 8 -21.54 -16.19 28.29
N VAL A 9 -21.15 -14.99 28.70
CA VAL A 9 -22.11 -13.98 29.16
C VAL A 9 -22.64 -13.31 27.89
N GLU A 10 -23.80 -13.75 27.42
CA GLU A 10 -24.53 -13.05 26.37
C GLU A 10 -25.03 -11.73 26.96
N VAL A 11 -24.30 -10.65 26.64
CA VAL A 11 -24.76 -9.29 26.92
C VAL A 11 -25.96 -9.03 26.01
N PRO A 12 -27.16 -8.74 26.55
CA PRO A 12 -28.32 -8.44 25.72
C PRO A 12 -28.08 -7.13 24.98
N VAL A 13 -27.78 -7.21 23.68
CA VAL A 13 -27.76 -6.04 22.80
C VAL A 13 -29.21 -5.76 22.40
N GLU A 14 -29.87 -4.87 23.13
CA GLU A 14 -31.31 -4.58 23.00
C GLU A 14 -31.69 -4.10 21.58
N LYS A 15 -30.74 -3.54 20.83
CA LYS A 15 -30.91 -3.24 19.41
C LYS A 15 -29.56 -3.10 18.74
N GLN A 16 -29.27 -3.91 17.72
CA GLN A 16 -28.16 -3.62 16.81
C GLN A 16 -28.57 -2.41 15.97
N VAL A 17 -28.13 -1.22 16.37
CA VAL A 17 -28.33 -0.01 15.57
C VAL A 17 -27.22 0.01 14.51
N PRO A 18 -27.54 0.01 13.21
CA PRO A 18 -26.53 0.30 12.20
C PRO A 18 -26.06 1.73 12.41
N VAL A 19 -24.87 1.91 12.98
CA VAL A 19 -24.22 3.22 13.04
C VAL A 19 -23.59 3.47 11.67
N ALA A 20 -24.44 3.71 10.66
CA ALA A 20 -23.99 4.23 9.39
C ALA A 20 -23.76 5.74 9.57
N VAL A 21 -22.51 6.12 9.87
CA VAL A 21 -22.10 7.53 9.83
C VAL A 21 -22.01 7.91 8.36
N PRO A 22 -22.77 8.89 7.86
CA PRO A 22 -22.60 9.39 6.51
C PRO A 22 -21.20 9.98 6.40
N VAL A 23 -20.31 9.33 5.65
CA VAL A 23 -19.00 9.89 5.31
C VAL A 23 -19.24 10.97 4.27
N LYS A 24 -19.45 12.19 4.76
CA LYS A 24 -19.64 13.38 3.95
C LYS A 24 -18.26 14.00 3.70
N ASP A 25 -17.68 13.60 2.58
CA ASP A 25 -16.90 14.38 1.62
C ASP A 25 -16.04 13.39 0.82
N PRO A 26 -16.05 13.43 -0.52
CA PRO A 26 -15.14 12.62 -1.30
C PRO A 26 -13.70 12.95 -0.87
N ALA A 27 -12.87 11.92 -0.70
CA ALA A 27 -11.48 12.11 -0.35
C ALA A 27 -10.83 13.10 -1.33
N PRO A 28 -9.95 14.01 -0.87
CA PRO A 28 -9.20 14.88 -1.76
C PRO A 28 -8.62 14.11 -2.95
N GLY A 29 -8.72 14.68 -4.14
CA GLY A 29 -8.44 13.98 -5.39
C GLY A 29 -7.03 13.39 -5.47
N GLU A 30 -6.05 13.95 -4.74
CA GLU A 30 -4.71 13.38 -4.63
C GLU A 30 -4.64 12.04 -3.88
N LEU A 31 -5.58 11.74 -2.98
CA LEU A 31 -5.60 10.50 -2.19
C LEU A 31 -6.17 9.30 -2.96
N ILE A 32 -6.85 9.56 -4.07
CA ILE A 32 -7.44 8.54 -4.97
C ILE A 32 -6.69 8.41 -6.30
N ARG A 33 -5.54 9.08 -6.44
CA ARG A 33 -4.68 8.93 -7.62
C ARG A 33 -3.71 7.77 -7.42
N CYS A 34 -3.58 6.97 -8.48
CA CYS A 34 -2.59 5.91 -8.52
C CYS A 34 -1.18 6.45 -8.32
N ALA A 35 -0.32 5.60 -7.78
CA ALA A 35 1.04 5.97 -7.47
C ALA A 35 1.83 6.32 -8.74
N ASP A 36 2.49 7.48 -8.71
CA ASP A 36 3.40 7.90 -9.77
C ASP A 36 4.66 7.02 -9.79
N ARG A 37 5.12 6.72 -11.00
CA ARG A 37 6.28 5.87 -11.28
C ARG A 37 7.19 6.60 -12.24
N PRO A 38 7.98 7.56 -11.75
CA PRO A 38 8.90 8.30 -12.59
C PRO A 38 9.92 7.35 -13.23
N GLN A 39 10.41 7.76 -14.39
CA GLN A 39 11.48 7.02 -15.05
C GLN A 39 12.73 7.01 -14.15
N GLY A 40 13.35 5.84 -14.05
CA GLY A 40 14.57 5.66 -13.25
C GLY A 40 15.78 6.39 -13.83
N LEU A 41 16.94 6.17 -13.21
CA LEU A 41 18.21 6.66 -13.72
C LEU A 41 18.47 6.14 -15.14
N PRO A 42 19.17 6.91 -16.00
CA PRO A 42 19.58 6.44 -17.31
C PRO A 42 20.40 5.15 -17.22
N GLU A 43 20.11 4.18 -18.08
CA GLU A 43 20.79 2.87 -18.11
C GLU A 43 22.08 2.87 -18.94
N SER A 44 22.58 4.04 -19.36
CA SER A 44 23.82 4.10 -20.13
C SER A 44 24.98 3.54 -19.29
N LYS A 45 25.68 2.54 -19.85
CA LYS A 45 26.76 1.83 -19.15
C LYS A 45 27.85 2.79 -18.66
N ASP A 46 28.13 3.83 -19.44
CA ASP A 46 29.14 4.84 -19.13
C ASP A 46 28.76 5.69 -17.91
N MET A 47 27.47 5.92 -17.66
CA MET A 47 27.01 6.64 -16.47
C MET A 47 26.92 5.73 -15.25
N LEU A 48 26.46 4.49 -15.41
CA LEU A 48 26.37 3.53 -14.32
C LEU A 48 27.76 3.17 -13.76
N ALA A 49 28.78 3.12 -14.62
CA ALA A 49 30.17 2.87 -14.23
C ALA A 49 30.76 3.99 -13.34
N GLN A 50 30.21 5.21 -13.41
CA GLN A 50 30.66 6.34 -12.60
C GLN A 50 30.09 6.33 -11.18
N ILE A 51 29.06 5.52 -10.91
CA ILE A 51 28.43 5.45 -9.59
C ILE A 51 29.22 4.45 -8.73
N PRO A 52 29.81 4.87 -7.59
CA PRO A 52 30.46 3.95 -6.69
C PRO A 52 29.50 2.85 -6.22
N THR A 53 29.97 1.60 -6.18
CA THR A 53 29.18 0.45 -5.72
C THR A 53 28.36 0.68 -4.44
N PRO A 54 28.90 1.26 -3.35
CA PRO A 54 28.11 1.49 -2.13
C PRO A 54 26.98 2.50 -2.34
N VAL A 55 27.19 3.51 -3.18
CA VAL A 55 26.18 4.52 -3.53
C VAL A 55 25.09 3.86 -4.37
N ARG A 56 25.46 3.07 -5.38
CA ARG A 56 24.51 2.31 -6.21
C ARG A 56 23.64 1.39 -5.34
N ALA A 57 24.23 0.70 -4.37
CA ALA A 57 23.49 -0.15 -3.45
C ALA A 57 22.49 0.64 -2.60
N ALA A 58 22.88 1.82 -2.11
CA ALA A 58 21.98 2.69 -1.35
C ALA A 58 20.80 3.19 -2.21
N ILE A 59 21.06 3.64 -3.44
CA ILE A 59 20.02 4.07 -4.39
C ILE A 59 19.02 2.95 -4.66
N ILE A 60 19.50 1.73 -4.92
CA ILE A 60 18.64 0.56 -5.16
C ILE A 60 17.74 0.29 -3.94
N ARG A 61 18.26 0.42 -2.71
CA ARG A 61 17.44 0.23 -1.49
C ARG A 61 16.33 1.28 -1.40
N ILE A 62 16.65 2.54 -1.67
CA ILE A 62 15.66 3.64 -1.65
C ILE A 62 14.60 3.41 -2.73
N ALA A 63 15.01 3.09 -3.95
CA ALA A 63 14.09 2.83 -5.06
C ALA A 63 13.12 1.67 -4.75
N ARG A 64 13.62 0.60 -4.11
CA ARG A 64 12.78 -0.52 -3.67
C ARG A 64 11.77 -0.12 -2.60
N ALA A 65 12.18 0.68 -1.62
CA ALA A 65 11.27 1.18 -0.58
C ALA A 65 10.17 2.05 -1.19
N PHE A 66 10.52 2.94 -2.13
CA PHE A 66 9.54 3.75 -2.85
C PHE A 66 8.56 2.88 -3.65
N ALA A 67 9.06 1.88 -4.39
CA ALA A 67 8.23 0.95 -5.15
C ALA A 67 7.25 0.16 -4.25
N ALA A 68 7.69 -0.25 -3.06
CA ALA A 68 6.83 -0.94 -2.11
C ALA A 68 5.69 -0.04 -1.60
N ASN A 69 5.98 1.23 -1.30
CA ASN A 69 4.99 2.20 -0.86
C ASN A 69 3.99 2.53 -1.98
N ALA A 70 4.48 2.74 -3.21
CA ALA A 70 3.65 2.96 -4.39
C ALA A 70 2.68 1.77 -4.62
N ALA A 71 3.18 0.53 -4.51
CA ALA A 71 2.35 -0.66 -4.63
C ALA A 71 1.31 -0.78 -3.51
N GLN A 72 1.61 -0.31 -2.30
CA GLN A 72 0.65 -0.29 -1.21
C GLN A 72 -0.48 0.72 -1.48
N LEU A 73 -0.16 1.91 -1.98
CA LEU A 73 -1.16 2.91 -2.35
C LEU A 73 -2.08 2.39 -3.46
N ASP A 74 -1.53 1.82 -4.53
CA ASP A 74 -2.34 1.25 -5.62
C ASP A 74 -3.25 0.12 -5.14
N ARG A 75 -2.80 -0.70 -4.18
CA ARG A 75 -3.64 -1.74 -3.56
C ARG A 75 -4.76 -1.14 -2.73
N LEU A 76 -4.49 -0.06 -1.99
CA LEU A 76 -5.51 0.62 -1.20
C LEU A 76 -6.59 1.23 -2.12
N ILE A 77 -6.18 1.90 -3.19
CA ILE A 77 -7.10 2.50 -4.16
C ILE A 77 -7.90 1.41 -4.87
N ASN A 78 -7.27 0.31 -5.31
CA ASN A 78 -7.99 -0.80 -5.92
C ASN A 78 -8.87 -1.57 -4.94
N TRP A 79 -8.63 -1.48 -3.63
CA TRP A 79 -9.53 -2.05 -2.62
C TRP A 79 -10.80 -1.21 -2.48
N GLU A 80 -10.69 0.12 -2.57
CA GLU A 80 -11.83 1.05 -2.53
C GLU A 80 -12.59 1.10 -3.86
N ALA A 81 -11.87 1.22 -4.99
CA ALA A 81 -12.39 1.26 -6.34
C ALA A 81 -11.64 0.26 -7.24
N PRO A 82 -12.12 -1.00 -7.35
CA PRO A 82 -11.44 -2.05 -8.10
C PRO A 82 -11.19 -1.70 -9.57
N GLY A 83 -9.94 -1.90 -10.02
CA GLY A 83 -9.53 -1.72 -11.41
C GLY A 83 -9.10 -0.29 -11.77
N THR A 84 -9.10 0.64 -10.81
CA THR A 84 -8.69 2.04 -11.01
C THR A 84 -7.20 2.17 -11.30
N CYS A 85 -6.36 1.42 -10.57
CA CYS A 85 -4.90 1.50 -10.68
C CYS A 85 -4.30 0.28 -11.38
N PRO A 86 -3.25 0.46 -12.19
CA PRO A 86 -2.59 -0.65 -12.86
C PRO A 86 -2.04 -1.62 -11.80
N ALA A 87 -2.37 -2.90 -11.95
CA ALA A 87 -1.72 -3.95 -11.18
C ALA A 87 -0.23 -3.92 -11.53
N GLY A 88 0.59 -3.39 -10.62
CA GLY A 88 2.01 -3.21 -10.87
C GLY A 88 2.63 -4.51 -11.37
N LYS A 89 3.06 -4.54 -12.64
CA LYS A 89 3.94 -5.60 -13.11
C LYS A 89 5.22 -5.44 -12.33
N ALA A 90 5.49 -6.36 -11.40
CA ALA A 90 6.80 -6.46 -10.77
C ALA A 90 7.83 -6.46 -11.90
N ALA A 91 8.77 -5.52 -11.87
CA ALA A 91 9.81 -5.40 -12.89
C ALA A 91 10.40 -6.80 -13.11
N ALA A 92 10.28 -7.29 -14.34
CA ALA A 92 10.85 -8.57 -14.73
C ALA A 92 12.35 -8.54 -14.43
N LYS A 93 12.77 -9.56 -13.69
CA LYS A 93 14.13 -9.75 -13.21
C LYS A 93 15.12 -9.95 -14.37
#